data_AF-A0AA88X6G4-F1
#
_entry.id   AF-A0AA88X6G4-F1
#
_cell.length_a   1.000
_cell.length_b   1.000
_cell.length_c   1.000
_cell.angle_alpha   90.00
_cell.angle_beta   90.00
_cell.angle_gamma   90.00
#
_symmetry.space_group_name_H-M   'P 1'
#
loop_
_entity.id
_entity.type
_entity.pdbx_description
1 polymer ?
#
loop_
_entity_poly.entity_id
_entity_poly.type
_entity_poly.pdbx_seq_one_letter_code
_entity_poly.pdbx_strand_id
1 'polypeptide(L)'
;MLTTLTVRVRLHREYLVPLRKAIDMTEIYMSAKLWNELPYSRVPSVAMKIYKKKFFQNDTIRFSEYLDSYAWDCARSCGTLGLLVSDLSEEPRKGKLITFSQDPQIQIIEGDCLSSKVSSVKRMDWNVNTDFQKVRGNLTEEQMVKRLFVFSDMEFDQASLYPWETDYQAICWKFSENGYTSVPEIVFWNLRDSKATPVPSHQKGVALLSGFTKNLLKLFLKTGGIVSPEDTMNLAISGEEYEKLVIDPCSEL
;
A
#
# COMPACT_ATOMS: atom_id res chain seq x y z
N MET A 1 -48.69 -13.26 7.36
CA MET A 1 -47.65 -13.49 6.32
C MET A 1 -47.59 -12.41 5.23
N LEU A 2 -48.62 -11.55 5.06
CA LEU A 2 -48.67 -10.50 4.02
C LEU A 2 -47.97 -9.18 4.37
N THR A 3 -47.66 -8.90 5.64
CA THR A 3 -47.09 -7.61 6.08
C THR A 3 -45.57 -7.50 5.88
N THR A 4 -44.83 -8.59 6.08
CA THR A 4 -43.36 -8.61 5.98
C THR A 4 -42.85 -8.47 4.53
N LEU A 5 -43.61 -8.99 3.56
CA LEU A 5 -43.28 -8.86 2.13
C LEU A 5 -43.37 -7.40 1.67
N THR A 6 -44.38 -6.67 2.13
CA THR A 6 -44.63 -5.27 1.76
C THR A 6 -43.57 -4.33 2.33
N VAL A 7 -43.13 -4.55 3.58
CA VAL A 7 -42.06 -3.76 4.21
C VAL A 7 -40.73 -3.98 3.48
N ARG A 8 -40.39 -5.22 3.12
CA ARG A 8 -39.15 -5.53 2.38
C ARG A 8 -39.13 -4.89 0.99
N VAL A 9 -40.26 -4.91 0.27
CA VAL A 9 -40.39 -4.25 -1.04
C VAL A 9 -40.25 -2.74 -0.93
N ARG A 10 -40.89 -2.11 0.08
CA ARG A 10 -40.76 -0.67 0.33
C ARG A 10 -39.34 -0.28 0.72
N LEU A 11 -38.70 -1.00 1.64
CA LEU A 11 -37.30 -0.77 2.00
C LEU A 11 -36.39 -0.82 0.77
N HIS A 12 -36.57 -1.80 -0.10
CA HIS A 12 -35.75 -1.93 -1.30
C HIS A 12 -36.01 -0.82 -2.33
N ARG A 13 -37.28 -0.53 -2.67
CA ARG A 13 -37.63 0.44 -3.71
C ARG A 13 -37.51 1.90 -3.26
N GLU A 14 -38.02 2.23 -2.08
CA GLU A 14 -38.14 3.62 -1.62
C GLU A 14 -36.85 4.14 -0.97
N TYR A 15 -36.03 3.26 -0.38
CA TYR A 15 -34.85 3.67 0.38
C TYR A 15 -33.55 3.15 -0.24
N LEU A 16 -33.38 1.83 -0.39
CA LEU A 16 -32.10 1.26 -0.81
C LEU A 16 -31.74 1.62 -2.25
N VAL A 17 -32.69 1.63 -3.20
CA VAL A 17 -32.39 2.01 -4.58
C VAL A 17 -31.96 3.49 -4.68
N PRO A 18 -32.69 4.47 -4.11
CA PRO A 18 -32.24 5.86 -4.10
C PRO A 18 -30.91 6.07 -3.36
N LEU A 19 -30.71 5.44 -2.21
CA LEU A 19 -29.46 5.54 -1.45
C LEU A 19 -28.27 4.98 -2.22
N ARG A 20 -28.41 3.81 -2.84
CA ARG A 20 -27.34 3.23 -3.65
C ARG A 20 -27.01 4.12 -4.85
N LYS A 21 -28.01 4.77 -5.47
CA LYS A 21 -27.81 5.75 -6.54
C LYS A 21 -27.05 6.97 -6.05
N ALA A 22 -27.42 7.49 -4.87
CA ALA A 22 -26.75 8.65 -4.28
C ALA A 22 -25.28 8.36 -3.88
N ILE A 23 -24.94 7.09 -3.63
CA ILE A 23 -23.59 6.64 -3.26
C ILE A 23 -22.78 6.19 -4.49
N ASP A 24 -23.32 6.32 -5.72
CA ASP A 24 -22.68 5.87 -6.96
C ASP A 24 -22.20 4.40 -6.90
N MET A 25 -23.01 3.51 -6.32
CA MET A 25 -22.65 2.08 -6.22
C MET A 25 -22.37 1.46 -7.60
N THR A 26 -21.23 0.77 -7.71
CA THR A 26 -20.74 0.14 -8.94
C THR A 26 -21.80 -0.76 -9.60
N GLU A 27 -22.55 -1.54 -8.81
CA GLU A 27 -23.57 -2.46 -9.29
C GLU A 27 -24.75 -1.76 -9.99
N ILE A 28 -25.01 -0.48 -9.71
CA ILE A 28 -26.08 0.28 -10.38
C ILE A 28 -25.73 0.48 -11.84
N TYR A 29 -24.54 1.00 -12.12
CA TYR A 29 -24.05 1.18 -13.49
C TYR A 29 -23.99 -0.14 -14.24
N MET A 30 -23.47 -1.18 -13.59
CA MET A 30 -23.37 -2.52 -14.18
C MET A 30 -24.75 -3.13 -14.49
N SER A 31 -25.71 -3.02 -13.58
CA SER A 31 -27.07 -3.57 -13.78
C SER A 31 -27.87 -2.79 -14.81
N ALA A 32 -27.65 -1.48 -14.92
CA ALA A 32 -28.23 -0.62 -15.96
C ALA A 32 -27.50 -0.69 -17.31
N LYS A 33 -26.39 -1.45 -17.40
CA LYS A 33 -25.49 -1.51 -18.56
C LYS A 33 -24.89 -0.16 -18.98
N LEU A 34 -24.79 0.78 -18.03
CA LEU A 34 -24.20 2.11 -18.20
C LEU A 34 -22.69 2.07 -17.94
N TRP A 35 -21.97 1.22 -18.68
CA TRP A 35 -20.52 1.02 -18.47
C TRP A 35 -19.71 2.27 -18.79
N ASN A 36 -20.12 3.01 -19.82
CA ASN A 36 -19.55 4.28 -20.26
C ASN A 36 -19.65 5.42 -19.20
N GLU A 37 -20.51 5.28 -18.19
CA GLU A 37 -20.68 6.26 -17.12
C GLU A 37 -20.04 5.83 -15.80
N LEU A 38 -19.56 4.58 -15.70
CA LEU A 38 -18.99 4.05 -14.46
C LEU A 38 -17.73 4.86 -14.06
N PRO A 39 -17.70 5.47 -12.86
CA PRO A 39 -16.54 6.24 -12.40
C PRO A 39 -15.51 5.32 -11.71
N TYR A 40 -14.55 4.79 -12.47
CA TYR A 40 -13.57 3.81 -11.95
C TYR A 40 -12.80 4.27 -10.70
N SER A 41 -12.50 5.57 -10.58
CA SER A 41 -11.82 6.14 -9.41
C SER A 41 -12.63 6.07 -8.10
N ARG A 42 -13.95 5.87 -8.17
CA ARG A 42 -14.83 5.73 -7.00
C ARG A 42 -15.22 4.27 -6.72
N VAL A 43 -14.81 3.34 -7.56
CA VAL A 43 -15.12 1.92 -7.39
C VAL A 43 -14.36 1.39 -6.17
N PRO A 44 -15.05 0.86 -5.14
CA PRO A 44 -14.39 0.30 -3.97
C PRO A 44 -13.42 -0.84 -4.34
N SER A 45 -12.33 -1.00 -3.60
CA SER A 45 -11.28 -2.00 -3.88
C SER A 45 -11.82 -3.43 -4.01
N VAL A 46 -12.76 -3.82 -3.15
CA VAL A 46 -13.42 -5.13 -3.18
C VAL A 46 -14.21 -5.32 -4.47
N ALA A 47 -15.01 -4.32 -4.86
CA ALA A 47 -15.75 -4.34 -6.12
C ALA A 47 -14.80 -4.37 -7.33
N MET A 48 -13.67 -3.65 -7.25
CA MET A 48 -12.62 -3.67 -8.25
C MET A 48 -12.08 -5.09 -8.47
N LYS A 49 -11.76 -5.81 -7.39
CA LYS A 49 -11.25 -7.19 -7.43
C LYS A 49 -12.29 -8.16 -7.99
N ILE A 50 -13.54 -8.07 -7.54
CA ILE A 50 -14.62 -8.99 -7.95
C ILE A 50 -15.01 -8.77 -9.42
N TYR A 51 -15.09 -7.52 -9.88
CA TYR A 51 -15.66 -7.18 -11.18
C TYR A 51 -14.63 -6.86 -12.27
N LYS A 52 -13.32 -6.92 -11.98
CA LYS A 52 -12.22 -6.68 -12.91
C LYS A 52 -12.46 -7.29 -14.31
N LYS A 53 -12.84 -8.57 -14.36
CA LYS A 53 -13.10 -9.27 -15.64
C LYS A 53 -14.27 -8.63 -16.41
N LYS A 54 -15.33 -8.21 -15.72
CA LYS A 54 -16.49 -7.57 -16.34
C LYS A 54 -16.15 -6.19 -16.86
N PHE A 55 -15.30 -5.42 -16.17
CA PHE A 55 -14.82 -4.12 -16.67
C PHE A 55 -14.06 -4.27 -17.98
N PHE A 56 -13.09 -5.19 -18.04
CA PHE A 56 -12.37 -5.47 -19.28
C PHE A 56 -13.30 -5.93 -20.42
N GLN A 57 -14.33 -6.72 -20.11
CA GLN A 57 -15.27 -7.22 -21.12
C GLN A 57 -16.18 -6.14 -21.71
N ASN A 58 -16.57 -5.14 -20.91
CA ASN A 58 -17.63 -4.20 -21.31
C ASN A 58 -17.12 -2.77 -21.56
N ASP A 59 -15.91 -2.44 -21.09
CA ASP A 59 -15.31 -1.11 -21.23
C ASP A 59 -13.78 -1.19 -21.14
N THR A 60 -13.20 -1.99 -22.04
CA THR A 60 -11.76 -2.30 -22.06
C THR A 60 -10.90 -1.06 -22.11
N ILE A 61 -11.27 -0.08 -22.95
CA ILE A 61 -10.44 1.09 -23.25
C ILE A 61 -10.33 1.99 -22.01
N ARG A 62 -11.45 2.47 -21.46
CA ARG A 62 -11.43 3.36 -20.28
C ARG A 62 -10.88 2.64 -19.06
N PHE A 63 -11.12 1.34 -18.93
CA PHE A 63 -10.60 0.58 -17.81
C PHE A 63 -9.08 0.41 -17.90
N SER A 64 -8.53 0.14 -19.10
CA SER A 64 -7.07 0.12 -19.30
C SER A 64 -6.44 1.49 -19.04
N GLU A 65 -7.01 2.57 -19.58
CA GLU A 65 -6.54 3.94 -19.31
C GLU A 65 -6.57 4.29 -17.81
N TYR A 66 -7.63 3.87 -17.11
CA TYR A 66 -7.72 4.02 -15.67
C TYR A 66 -6.61 3.25 -14.94
N LEU A 67 -6.35 2.00 -15.32
CA LEU A 67 -5.29 1.19 -14.73
C LEU A 67 -3.91 1.78 -15.00
N ASP A 68 -3.66 2.30 -16.19
CA ASP A 68 -2.39 2.95 -16.55
C ASP A 68 -2.18 4.23 -15.73
N SER A 69 -3.20 5.08 -15.62
CA SER A 69 -3.17 6.28 -14.77
C SER A 69 -2.92 5.90 -13.30
N TYR A 70 -3.61 4.87 -12.81
CA TYR A 70 -3.50 4.42 -11.43
C TYR A 70 -2.12 3.82 -11.13
N ALA A 71 -1.59 3.00 -12.04
CA ALA A 71 -0.24 2.45 -11.93
C ALA A 71 0.81 3.57 -11.94
N TRP A 72 0.62 4.62 -12.74
CA TRP A 72 1.49 5.79 -12.75
C TRP A 72 1.48 6.57 -11.44
N ASP A 73 0.31 6.78 -10.84
CA ASP A 73 0.18 7.48 -9.55
C ASP A 73 0.81 6.67 -8.39
N CYS A 74 0.64 5.35 -8.43
CA CYS A 74 1.32 4.41 -7.53
C CYS A 74 2.84 4.46 -7.70
N ALA A 75 3.34 4.31 -8.93
CA ALA A 75 4.77 4.38 -9.25
C ALA A 75 5.39 5.71 -8.83
N ARG A 76 4.67 6.84 -8.99
CA ARG A 76 5.11 8.15 -8.53
C ARG A 76 5.26 8.22 -7.01
N SER A 77 4.29 7.68 -6.27
CA SER A 77 4.29 7.67 -4.81
C SER A 77 5.39 6.75 -4.27
N CYS A 78 5.48 5.52 -4.78
CA CYS A 78 6.54 4.55 -4.47
C CYS A 78 7.92 5.10 -4.82
N GLY A 79 8.09 5.67 -6.01
CA GLY A 79 9.36 6.24 -6.45
C GLY A 79 9.82 7.42 -5.59
N THR A 80 8.90 8.29 -5.15
CA THR A 80 9.24 9.43 -4.29
C THR A 80 9.70 8.99 -2.91
N LEU A 81 8.98 8.03 -2.29
CA LEU A 81 9.36 7.47 -0.99
C LEU A 81 10.64 6.65 -1.07
N GLY A 82 10.78 5.83 -2.12
CA GLY A 82 12.00 5.09 -2.41
C GLY A 82 13.20 6.03 -2.52
N LEU A 83 13.08 7.10 -3.31
CA LEU A 83 14.14 8.10 -3.44
C LEU A 83 14.53 8.71 -2.09
N LEU A 84 13.54 9.10 -1.27
CA LEU A 84 13.79 9.69 0.03
C LEU A 84 14.51 8.73 0.98
N VAL A 85 14.04 7.49 1.08
CA VAL A 85 14.70 6.47 1.92
C VAL A 85 16.09 6.15 1.41
N SER A 86 16.26 6.08 0.09
CA SER A 86 17.56 5.83 -0.55
C SER A 86 18.56 6.96 -0.28
N ASP A 87 18.13 8.22 -0.31
CA ASP A 87 18.99 9.38 0.01
C ASP A 87 19.34 9.48 1.50
N LEU A 88 18.45 8.99 2.38
CA LEU A 88 18.68 8.89 3.83
C LEU A 88 19.48 7.65 4.24
N SER A 89 19.68 6.69 3.33
CA SER A 89 20.42 5.47 3.61
C SER A 89 21.93 5.72 3.61
N GLU A 90 22.65 4.89 4.35
CA GLU A 90 24.11 4.90 4.38
C GLU A 90 24.72 4.12 3.20
N GLU A 91 25.99 4.37 2.92
CA GLU A 91 26.76 3.56 1.98
C GLU A 91 26.84 2.09 2.47
N PRO A 92 26.76 1.08 1.58
CA PRO A 92 26.79 1.15 0.12
C PRO A 92 25.40 1.19 -0.54
N ARG A 93 24.33 1.43 0.22
CA ARG A 93 22.93 1.33 -0.25
C ARG A 93 22.35 2.67 -0.68
N LYS A 94 23.00 3.77 -0.31
CA LYS A 94 22.64 5.12 -0.73
C LYS A 94 22.52 5.22 -2.25
N GLY A 95 21.45 5.88 -2.71
CA GLY A 95 21.20 6.12 -4.13
C GLY A 95 20.84 4.86 -4.94
N LYS A 96 20.49 3.74 -4.30
CA LYS A 96 20.03 2.52 -4.95
C LYS A 96 18.57 2.23 -4.64
N LEU A 97 17.85 1.67 -5.62
CA LEU A 97 16.49 1.17 -5.52
C LEU A 97 16.39 -0.23 -6.14
N ILE A 98 15.37 -0.98 -5.76
CA ILE A 98 15.01 -2.22 -6.45
C ILE A 98 13.62 -2.00 -7.01
N THR A 99 13.47 -2.13 -8.33
CA THR A 99 12.15 -2.04 -8.96
C THR A 99 11.41 -3.37 -8.83
N PHE A 100 10.10 -3.28 -8.66
CA PHE A 100 9.19 -4.41 -8.74
C PHE A 100 8.94 -4.71 -10.21
N SER A 101 9.50 -5.80 -10.72
CA SER A 101 9.26 -6.29 -12.08
C SER A 101 9.44 -7.81 -12.13
N GLN A 102 9.16 -8.41 -13.29
CA GLN A 102 9.38 -9.84 -13.55
C GLN A 102 10.85 -10.27 -13.40
N ASP A 103 11.78 -9.30 -13.47
CA ASP A 103 13.22 -9.46 -13.25
C ASP A 103 13.74 -8.29 -12.40
N PRO A 104 13.69 -8.40 -11.05
CA PRO A 104 14.04 -7.30 -10.17
C PRO A 104 15.53 -6.97 -10.26
N GLN A 105 15.85 -5.71 -10.58
CA GLN A 105 17.21 -5.22 -10.74
C GLN A 105 17.49 -4.10 -9.74
N ILE A 106 18.74 -4.02 -9.26
CA ILE A 106 19.20 -2.85 -8.50
C ILE A 106 19.37 -1.70 -9.50
N GLN A 107 18.53 -0.69 -9.37
CA GLN A 107 18.60 0.56 -10.11
C GLN A 107 19.42 1.58 -9.33
N ILE A 108 20.29 2.30 -10.04
CA ILE A 108 21.05 3.42 -9.47
C ILE A 108 20.31 4.71 -9.80
N ILE A 109 20.08 5.55 -8.79
CA ILE A 109 19.47 6.86 -8.95
C ILE A 109 20.55 7.82 -9.46
N GLU A 110 20.34 8.35 -10.66
CA GLU A 110 21.26 9.30 -11.28
C GLU A 110 20.84 10.75 -10.99
N GLY A 111 21.82 11.62 -10.76
CA GLY A 111 21.64 13.07 -10.74
C GLY A 111 22.10 13.76 -9.45
N ASP A 112 22.55 15.01 -9.62
CA ASP A 112 23.17 15.80 -8.55
C ASP A 112 22.19 16.68 -7.77
N CYS A 113 20.94 16.82 -8.25
CA CYS A 113 19.92 17.62 -7.61
C CYS A 113 18.60 16.85 -7.51
N LEU A 114 17.71 17.28 -6.61
CA LEU A 114 16.43 16.59 -6.40
C LEU A 114 15.63 16.44 -7.71
N SER A 115 15.65 17.46 -8.56
CA SER A 115 14.92 17.43 -9.84
C SER A 115 15.47 16.36 -10.80
N SER A 116 16.80 16.20 -10.89
CA SER A 116 17.41 15.20 -11.77
C SER A 116 17.22 13.79 -11.22
N LYS A 117 17.33 13.60 -9.90
CA LYS A 117 17.04 12.32 -9.22
C LYS A 117 15.58 11.88 -9.40
N VAL A 118 14.62 12.79 -9.20
CA VAL A 118 13.19 12.51 -9.45
C VAL A 118 12.96 12.14 -10.91
N SER A 119 13.65 12.80 -11.84
CA SER A 119 13.56 12.47 -13.27
C SER A 119 14.16 11.10 -13.58
N SER A 120 15.25 10.70 -12.92
CA SER A 120 15.84 9.35 -13.03
C SER A 120 14.83 8.28 -12.58
N VAL A 121 14.25 8.45 -11.39
CA VAL A 121 13.26 7.51 -10.82
C VAL A 121 12.00 7.39 -11.69
N LYS A 122 11.53 8.49 -12.27
CA LYS A 122 10.38 8.49 -13.20
C LYS A 122 10.61 7.71 -14.49
N ARG A 123 11.87 7.56 -14.92
CA ARG A 123 12.24 6.81 -16.13
C ARG A 123 12.48 5.33 -15.86
N MET A 124 12.52 4.91 -14.60
CA MET A 124 12.70 3.50 -14.24
C MET A 124 11.51 2.67 -14.72
N ASP A 125 11.77 1.41 -15.07
CA ASP A 125 10.72 0.48 -15.46
C ASP A 125 9.99 -0.05 -14.21
N TRP A 126 8.75 0.39 -14.03
CA TRP A 126 7.85 0.03 -12.94
C TRP A 126 6.89 -1.12 -13.32
N ASN A 127 7.32 -2.01 -14.22
CA ASN A 127 6.53 -3.10 -14.79
C ASN A 127 5.66 -3.84 -13.76
N VAL A 128 4.38 -4.03 -14.09
CA VAL A 128 3.26 -4.35 -13.18
C VAL A 128 3.22 -5.81 -12.67
N ASN A 129 4.25 -6.62 -12.93
CA ASN A 129 4.24 -8.04 -12.58
C ASN A 129 5.29 -8.35 -11.51
N THR A 130 4.86 -8.97 -10.42
CA THR A 130 5.66 -9.18 -9.20
C THR A 130 6.11 -10.62 -9.08
N ASP A 131 7.42 -10.82 -8.90
CA ASP A 131 7.96 -12.09 -8.43
C ASP A 131 9.06 -11.83 -7.39
N PHE A 132 8.65 -11.63 -6.13
CA PHE A 132 9.57 -11.47 -4.98
C PHE A 132 10.55 -12.65 -4.85
N GLN A 133 10.18 -13.81 -5.38
CA GLN A 133 10.94 -15.04 -5.29
C GLN A 133 12.20 -15.02 -6.17
N LYS A 134 12.33 -14.03 -7.07
CA LYS A 134 13.47 -13.84 -7.98
C LYS A 134 14.52 -12.85 -7.52
N VAL A 135 14.33 -12.15 -6.39
CA VAL A 135 15.40 -11.31 -5.83
C VAL A 135 16.51 -12.23 -5.32
N ARG A 136 17.47 -12.57 -6.19
CA ARG A 136 18.64 -13.38 -5.87
C ARG A 136 19.82 -12.44 -5.61
N GLY A 137 20.30 -12.40 -4.38
CA GLY A 137 21.54 -11.73 -4.03
C GLY A 137 22.52 -12.75 -3.47
N ASN A 138 23.69 -12.89 -4.10
CA ASN A 138 24.86 -13.50 -3.46
C ASN A 138 25.49 -12.45 -2.53
N LEU A 139 24.84 -12.14 -1.41
CA LEU A 139 25.36 -11.21 -0.42
C LEU A 139 26.07 -11.99 0.69
N THR A 140 27.12 -11.43 1.28
CA THR A 140 27.59 -11.93 2.59
C THR A 140 26.64 -11.47 3.69
N GLU A 141 26.61 -12.16 4.84
CA GLU A 141 25.75 -11.77 5.98
C GLU A 141 26.06 -10.34 6.47
N GLU A 142 27.33 -9.91 6.37
CA GLU A 142 27.78 -8.55 6.68
C GLU A 142 27.25 -7.50 5.69
N GLN A 143 26.96 -7.89 4.45
CA GLN A 143 26.40 -7.02 3.40
C GLN A 143 24.86 -7.03 3.40
N MET A 144 24.26 -7.83 4.27
CA MET A 144 22.81 -7.94 4.40
C MET A 144 22.23 -6.66 4.98
N VAL A 145 21.17 -6.17 4.34
CA VAL A 145 20.44 -5.02 4.87
C VAL A 145 19.74 -5.44 6.15
N LYS A 146 19.83 -4.62 7.21
CA LYS A 146 19.11 -4.88 8.46
C LYS A 146 17.60 -4.71 8.29
N ARG A 147 17.20 -3.85 7.34
CA ARG A 147 15.81 -3.49 7.07
C ARG A 147 15.55 -3.31 5.59
N LEU A 148 14.43 -3.85 5.11
CA LEU A 148 13.93 -3.75 3.75
C LEU A 148 12.58 -3.01 3.73
N PHE A 149 12.50 -1.94 2.98
CA PHE A 149 11.24 -1.22 2.75
C PHE A 149 10.61 -1.68 1.45
N VAL A 150 9.34 -2.05 1.53
CA VAL A 150 8.53 -2.48 0.39
C VAL A 150 7.36 -1.51 0.25
N PHE A 151 7.43 -0.63 -0.75
CA PHE A 151 6.37 0.32 -1.08
C PHE A 151 5.46 -0.28 -2.17
N SER A 152 4.15 -0.43 -1.91
CA SER A 152 3.19 -0.97 -2.88
C SER A 152 1.76 -0.44 -2.66
N ASP A 153 0.87 -0.54 -3.67
CA ASP A 153 -0.54 -0.11 -3.55
C ASP A 153 -1.55 -1.20 -3.15
N MET A 154 -1.20 -2.49 -3.15
CA MET A 154 -1.92 -3.54 -2.41
C MET A 154 -1.28 -4.94 -2.53
N GLU A 155 -1.55 -5.74 -1.47
CA GLU A 155 -1.71 -7.20 -1.36
C GLU A 155 -0.50 -8.13 -1.62
N PHE A 156 0.17 -8.48 -0.50
CA PHE A 156 1.17 -9.55 -0.38
C PHE A 156 0.57 -10.95 -0.59
N ASP A 157 -0.73 -11.14 -0.31
CA ASP A 157 -1.45 -12.42 -0.32
C ASP A 157 -1.56 -13.11 -1.70
N GLN A 158 -0.96 -12.54 -2.75
CA GLN A 158 -0.90 -13.13 -4.10
C GLN A 158 0.52 -13.39 -4.64
N ALA A 159 1.58 -13.20 -3.85
CA ALA A 159 2.95 -13.37 -4.35
C ALA A 159 3.49 -14.81 -4.23
N SER A 160 2.77 -15.73 -3.56
CA SER A 160 3.22 -17.09 -3.32
C SER A 160 2.52 -18.06 -4.27
N LEU A 161 3.30 -18.94 -4.90
CA LEU A 161 2.79 -20.04 -5.74
C LEU A 161 2.07 -21.11 -4.89
N TYR A 162 2.15 -21.05 -3.56
CA TYR A 162 1.71 -22.09 -2.63
C TYR A 162 0.70 -21.54 -1.60
N PRO A 163 -0.59 -21.93 -1.70
CA PRO A 163 -1.68 -21.38 -0.87
C PRO A 163 -1.54 -21.52 0.65
N TRP A 164 -0.61 -22.35 1.13
CA TRP A 164 -0.43 -22.68 2.55
C TRP A 164 0.75 -21.95 3.21
N GLU A 165 1.65 -21.35 2.40
CA GLU A 165 2.83 -20.64 2.88
C GLU A 165 2.64 -19.13 2.65
N THR A 166 2.79 -18.35 3.72
CA THR A 166 2.86 -16.88 3.61
C THR A 166 4.16 -16.50 2.91
N ASP A 167 4.22 -15.42 2.11
CA ASP A 167 5.48 -15.14 1.40
C ASP A 167 6.63 -14.80 2.35
N TYR A 168 6.35 -14.41 3.59
CA TYR A 168 7.38 -14.24 4.61
C TYR A 168 8.01 -15.58 5.00
N GLN A 169 7.22 -16.65 5.13
CA GLN A 169 7.76 -17.99 5.36
C GLN A 169 8.64 -18.44 4.19
N ALA A 170 8.19 -18.18 2.95
CA ALA A 170 8.97 -18.49 1.76
C ALA A 170 10.29 -17.68 1.70
N ILE A 171 10.26 -16.41 2.11
CA ILE A 171 11.47 -15.58 2.25
C ILE A 171 12.41 -16.17 3.31
N CYS A 172 11.91 -16.47 4.51
CA CYS A 172 12.70 -17.09 5.58
C CYS A 172 13.33 -18.40 5.15
N TRP A 173 12.57 -19.26 4.47
CA TRP A 173 13.04 -20.52 3.92
C TRP A 173 14.20 -20.30 2.96
N LYS A 174 14.03 -19.41 1.98
CA LYS A 174 15.08 -19.11 0.99
C LYS A 174 16.34 -18.51 1.59
N PHE A 175 16.21 -17.63 2.58
CA PHE A 175 17.37 -17.08 3.26
C PHE A 175 18.12 -18.19 4.01
N SER A 176 17.39 -19.09 4.66
CA SER A 176 17.97 -20.26 5.34
C SER A 176 18.67 -21.21 4.35
N GLU A 177 18.08 -21.49 3.20
CA GLU A 177 18.68 -22.32 2.14
C GLU A 177 19.97 -21.73 1.56
N ASN A 178 20.09 -20.39 1.53
CA ASN A 178 21.30 -19.70 1.10
C ASN A 178 22.32 -19.47 2.23
N GLY A 179 22.10 -20.07 3.41
CA GLY A 179 23.05 -20.06 4.53
C GLY A 179 23.00 -18.81 5.42
N TYR A 180 21.95 -18.00 5.34
CA TYR A 180 21.78 -16.84 6.22
C TYR A 180 21.13 -17.24 7.54
N THR A 181 21.65 -16.73 8.66
CA THR A 181 21.13 -17.00 10.01
C THR A 181 19.95 -16.10 10.37
N SER A 182 19.83 -14.96 9.68
CA SER A 182 18.82 -13.95 9.93
C SER A 182 18.22 -13.41 8.63
N VAL A 183 16.95 -13.01 8.70
CA VAL A 183 16.26 -12.27 7.66
C VAL A 183 16.22 -10.78 8.03
N PRO A 184 16.30 -9.87 7.05
CA PRO A 184 16.06 -8.45 7.28
C PRO A 184 14.69 -8.22 7.90
N GLU A 185 14.56 -7.16 8.70
CA GLU A 185 13.24 -6.66 9.07
C GLU A 185 12.54 -6.11 7.83
N ILE A 186 11.34 -6.59 7.52
CA ILE A 186 10.60 -6.17 6.33
C ILE A 186 9.47 -5.22 6.73
N VAL A 187 9.49 -4.02 6.18
CA VAL A 187 8.48 -2.98 6.39
C VAL A 187 7.68 -2.86 5.12
N PHE A 188 6.47 -3.40 5.15
CA PHE A 188 5.50 -3.25 4.08
C PHE A 188 4.74 -1.95 4.27
N TRP A 189 4.83 -1.07 3.29
CA TRP A 189 4.16 0.22 3.32
C TRP A 189 3.15 0.31 2.18
N ASN A 190 1.90 0.09 2.54
CA ASN A 190 0.76 0.25 1.66
C ASN A 190 0.44 1.73 1.46
N LEU A 191 0.64 2.23 0.24
CA LEU A 191 0.43 3.65 -0.12
C LEU A 191 -1.00 3.95 -0.56
N ARG A 192 -1.89 2.95 -0.62
CA ARG A 192 -3.30 3.18 -0.94
C ARG A 192 -3.92 4.11 0.08
N ASP A 193 -4.76 5.03 -0.42
CA ASP A 193 -5.50 6.06 0.31
C ASP A 193 -6.41 5.49 1.40
N SER A 194 -5.78 5.10 2.50
CA SER A 194 -6.38 4.55 3.70
C SER A 194 -5.95 5.46 4.84
N LYS A 195 -6.83 5.67 5.83
CA LYS A 195 -6.46 6.34 7.08
C LYS A 195 -5.17 5.71 7.60
N ALA A 196 -4.17 6.54 7.91
CA ALA A 196 -2.86 6.06 8.33
C ALA A 196 -3.00 5.27 9.64
N THR A 197 -2.90 3.95 9.55
CA THR A 197 -2.93 3.05 10.71
C THR A 197 -1.69 2.18 10.66
N PRO A 198 -0.72 2.37 11.57
CA PRO A 198 0.34 1.41 11.77
C PRO A 198 -0.29 0.13 12.33
N VAL A 199 -0.07 -1.00 11.68
CA VAL A 199 -0.52 -2.31 12.16
C VAL A 199 0.73 -3.13 12.43
N PRO A 200 1.12 -3.31 13.71
CA PRO A 200 2.15 -4.29 14.03
C PRO A 200 1.74 -5.65 13.46
N SER A 201 2.59 -6.29 12.65
CA SER A 201 2.33 -7.66 12.26
C SER A 201 2.46 -8.55 13.50
N HIS A 202 1.61 -9.58 13.62
CA HIS A 202 1.81 -10.63 14.62
C HIS A 202 3.09 -11.45 14.34
N GLN A 203 3.71 -11.25 13.18
CA GLN A 203 4.90 -11.94 12.72
C GLN A 203 6.16 -11.16 13.06
N LYS A 204 7.02 -11.77 13.91
CA LYS A 204 8.31 -11.19 14.31
C LYS A 204 9.18 -10.93 13.07
N GLY A 205 9.67 -9.70 12.95
CA GLY A 205 10.50 -9.26 11.81
C GLY A 205 9.71 -8.63 10.66
N VAL A 206 8.39 -8.49 10.77
CA VAL A 206 7.52 -7.84 9.77
C VAL A 206 6.77 -6.68 10.39
N ALA A 207 6.72 -5.55 9.70
CA ALA A 207 5.87 -4.39 10.03
C ALA A 207 4.95 -4.07 8.84
N LEU A 208 3.69 -3.72 9.13
CA LEU A 208 2.72 -3.28 8.14
C LEU A 208 2.33 -1.82 8.42
N LEU A 209 2.54 -0.95 7.45
CA LEU A 209 2.14 0.44 7.46
C LEU A 209 1.12 0.67 6.36
N SER A 210 0.09 1.45 6.66
CA SER A 210 -0.90 1.89 5.67
C SER A 210 -1.00 3.39 5.69
N GLY A 211 -1.21 3.99 4.51
CA GLY A 211 -1.38 5.43 4.31
C GLY A 211 -0.06 6.21 4.34
N PHE A 212 -0.13 7.48 3.93
CA PHE A 212 1.04 8.38 3.90
C PHE A 212 0.73 9.68 4.64
N THR A 213 1.46 9.95 5.73
CA THR A 213 1.49 11.26 6.38
C THR A 213 2.93 11.65 6.71
N LYS A 214 3.22 12.96 6.69
CA LYS A 214 4.56 13.49 7.06
C LYS A 214 4.96 13.07 8.49
N ASN A 215 3.97 12.94 9.38
CA ASN A 215 4.18 12.54 10.77
C ASN A 215 4.51 11.04 10.89
N LEU A 216 3.85 10.18 10.12
CA LEU A 216 4.16 8.75 10.10
C LEU A 216 5.59 8.47 9.65
N LEU A 217 6.06 9.16 8.61
CA LEU A 217 7.45 9.04 8.16
C LEU A 217 8.45 9.53 9.21
N LYS A 218 8.21 10.71 9.80
CA LYS A 218 9.06 11.23 10.87
C LYS A 218 9.12 10.29 12.07
N LEU A 219 7.96 9.77 12.49
CA LEU A 219 7.85 8.85 13.60
C LEU A 219 8.61 7.56 13.30
N PHE A 220 8.35 6.97 12.14
CA PHE A 220 9.02 5.76 11.68
C PHE A 220 10.55 5.91 11.67
N LEU A 221 11.06 7.03 11.14
CA LEU A 221 12.50 7.30 11.12
C LEU A 221 13.07 7.53 12.53
N LYS A 222 12.31 8.15 13.44
CA LYS A 222 12.74 8.43 14.82
C LYS A 222 12.70 7.21 15.74
N THR A 223 11.65 6.40 15.69
CA THR A 223 11.46 5.24 16.58
C THR A 223 12.16 3.99 16.06
N GLY A 224 12.92 4.11 14.96
CA GLY A 224 13.61 2.98 14.36
C GLY A 224 12.62 1.92 13.88
N GLY A 225 11.46 2.32 13.35
CA GLY A 225 10.53 1.45 12.64
C GLY A 225 9.49 0.71 13.47
N ILE A 226 9.58 0.73 14.81
CA ILE A 226 8.48 0.31 15.67
C ILE A 226 7.56 1.52 15.82
N VAL A 227 6.42 1.46 15.15
CA VAL A 227 5.40 2.49 15.26
C VAL A 227 4.18 1.86 15.91
N SER A 228 3.97 2.11 17.20
CA SER A 228 2.71 1.74 17.84
C SER A 228 1.63 2.80 17.53
N PRO A 229 0.34 2.42 17.59
CA PRO A 229 -0.75 3.39 17.56
C PRO A 229 -0.61 4.46 18.65
N GLU A 230 -0.06 4.09 19.81
CA GLU A 230 0.22 5.00 20.93
C GLU A 230 1.32 6.02 20.57
N ASP A 231 2.42 5.58 19.96
CA ASP A 231 3.49 6.48 19.48
C ASP A 231 2.95 7.47 18.44
N THR A 232 2.02 7.02 17.60
CA THR A 232 1.37 7.84 16.57
C THR A 232 0.47 8.88 17.19
N MET A 233 -0.33 8.49 18.19
CA MET A 233 -1.17 9.40 18.96
C MET A 233 -0.31 10.43 19.70
N ASN A 234 0.71 9.97 20.45
CA ASN A 234 1.62 10.81 21.22
C ASN A 234 2.32 11.84 20.34
N LEU A 235 2.78 11.46 19.14
CA LEU A 235 3.41 12.41 18.21
C LEU A 235 2.41 13.36 17.54
N ALA A 236 1.16 12.94 17.34
CA ALA A 236 0.11 13.82 16.82
C ALA A 236 -0.26 14.92 17.83
N ILE A 237 -0.16 14.62 19.13
CA ILE A 237 -0.44 15.55 20.22
C ILE A 237 0.81 16.19 20.83
N SER A 238 2.02 15.90 20.33
CA SER A 238 3.27 16.49 20.85
C SER A 238 3.60 17.87 20.28
N GLY A 239 2.70 18.47 19.51
CA GLY A 239 2.89 19.82 18.97
C GLY A 239 2.68 20.89 20.04
N GLU A 240 3.38 22.02 19.94
CA GLU A 240 3.23 23.19 20.83
C GLU A 240 1.77 23.68 20.93
N GLU A 241 0.96 23.39 19.92
CA GLU A 241 -0.48 23.66 19.89
C GLU A 241 -1.31 22.87 20.91
N TYR A 242 -0.86 21.68 21.31
CA TYR A 242 -1.52 20.82 22.31
C TYR A 242 -0.97 21.03 23.73
N GLU A 243 0.21 21.63 23.90
CA GLU A 243 0.75 22.00 25.22
C GLU A 243 -0.14 23.02 25.96
N LYS A 244 -0.96 23.77 25.21
CA LYS A 244 -1.91 24.76 25.75
C LYS A 244 -3.27 24.17 26.11
N LEU A 245 -3.53 22.90 25.82
CA LEU A 245 -4.78 22.24 26.17
C LEU A 245 -4.73 21.84 27.64
N VAL A 246 -5.39 22.63 28.47
CA VAL A 246 -5.67 22.28 29.85
C VAL A 246 -6.88 21.36 29.85
N ILE A 247 -6.69 20.10 30.26
CA ILE A 247 -7.81 19.20 30.58
C ILE A 247 -8.37 19.69 31.90
N ASP A 248 -9.59 20.22 31.90
CA ASP A 248 -10.28 20.64 33.11
C ASP A 248 -10.56 19.37 33.95
N PRO A 249 -10.01 19.24 35.17
CA PRO A 249 -10.18 18.05 35.98
C PRO A 249 -11.56 18.05 36.66
N CYS A 250 -12.62 17.86 35.88
CA CYS A 250 -13.98 17.49 36.31
C CYS A 250 -14.77 17.12 35.05
N SER A 251 -15.22 15.88 34.85
CA SER A 251 -16.21 15.24 35.68
C SER A 251 -16.06 13.72 35.69
N GLU A 252 -15.79 13.14 36.86
CA GLU A 252 -16.34 11.83 37.18
C GLU A 252 -17.87 11.93 37.08
N LEU A 253 -18.47 11.12 36.21
CA LEU A 253 -19.88 10.72 36.23
C LEU A 253 -19.91 9.19 36.23
#